data_AF-A0AAV5HRM6-F1
#
_entry.id   AF-A0AAV5HRM6-F1
#
_cell.length_a   1.000
_cell.length_b   1.000
_cell.length_c   1.000
_cell.angle_alpha   90.00
_cell.angle_beta   90.00
_cell.angle_gamma   90.00
#
_symmetry.space_group_name_H-M   'P 1'
#
loop_
_entity.id
_entity.type
_entity.pdbx_description
1 polymer ?
#
loop_
_entity_poly.entity_id
_entity_poly.type
_entity_poly.pdbx_seq_one_letter_code
_entity_poly.pdbx_strand_id
1 'polypeptide(L)'
;MENMQYAEELVREFLVFRGFTNTLQAFETELCTDIGKGFQVDKILDLIFSVYIPKFQAEKLVGLLSFFKQCFSSSSETVYVNTLSKLEVSILRCYIVHAVQSGRKDKVVEFFGMNGNDLLQRSNEWSSWFAIPYIKNPSLDAQFRVYFSKEWYEALRLSVRNFFSEIFNGTHIL
;
A
#
# COMPACT_ATOMS: atom_id res chain seq x y z
N MET A 1 -6.82 20.32 -5.49
CA MET A 1 -7.03 21.60 -4.84
C MET A 1 -8.44 21.71 -4.38
N GLU A 2 -9.44 21.63 -5.26
CA GLU A 2 -10.81 21.90 -4.79
C GLU A 2 -11.28 20.96 -3.69
N ASN A 3 -11.24 19.62 -3.79
CA ASN A 3 -11.92 18.79 -2.77
C ASN A 3 -11.26 18.72 -1.37
N MET A 4 -9.92 18.71 -1.26
CA MET A 4 -9.25 18.62 0.05
C MET A 4 -9.12 20.00 0.69
N GLN A 5 -8.76 21.03 -0.09
CA GLN A 5 -8.81 22.42 0.40
C GLN A 5 -10.24 22.83 0.73
N TYR A 6 -11.24 22.38 -0.04
CA TYR A 6 -12.65 22.58 0.30
C TYR A 6 -13.04 21.83 1.57
N ALA A 7 -12.55 20.61 1.79
CA ALA A 7 -12.79 19.91 3.06
C ALA A 7 -12.13 20.64 4.24
N GLU A 8 -10.90 21.11 4.08
CA GLU A 8 -10.19 21.91 5.08
C GLU A 8 -10.88 23.26 5.32
N GLU A 9 -11.39 23.90 4.27
CA GLU A 9 -12.20 25.12 4.35
C GLU A 9 -13.53 24.86 5.04
N LEU A 10 -14.25 23.78 4.71
CA LEU A 10 -15.48 23.40 5.39
C LEU A 10 -15.25 23.12 6.87
N VAL A 11 -14.14 22.45 7.22
CA VAL A 11 -13.76 22.24 8.63
C VAL A 11 -13.44 23.58 9.29
N ARG A 12 -12.67 24.45 8.63
CA ARG A 12 -12.33 25.79 9.13
C ARG A 12 -13.59 26.63 9.37
N GLU A 13 -14.48 26.70 8.39
CA GLU A 13 -15.78 27.38 8.45
C GLU A 13 -16.65 26.82 9.57
N PHE A 14 -16.72 25.49 9.70
CA PHE A 14 -17.47 24.85 10.77
C PHE A 14 -16.94 25.22 12.16
N LEU A 15 -15.61 25.18 12.35
CA LEU A 15 -14.98 25.55 13.62
C LEU A 15 -15.19 27.03 13.96
N VAL A 16 -15.10 27.93 12.96
CA VAL A 16 -15.40 29.36 13.10
C VAL A 16 -16.87 29.57 13.49
N PHE A 17 -17.81 28.97 12.75
CA PHE A 17 -19.25 29.12 12.97
C PHE A 17 -19.68 28.66 14.37
N ARG A 18 -19.06 27.61 14.90
CA ARG A 18 -19.36 27.10 16.25
C ARG A 18 -18.59 27.79 17.38
N GLY A 19 -17.66 28.70 17.06
CA GLY A 19 -16.86 29.41 18.05
C GLY A 19 -15.76 28.56 18.70
N PHE A 20 -15.30 27.50 18.04
CA PHE A 20 -14.24 26.61 18.55
C PHE A 20 -12.85 27.19 18.32
N THR A 21 -12.57 28.38 18.84
CA THR A 21 -11.33 29.15 18.57
C THR A 21 -10.05 28.42 18.97
N ASN A 22 -10.03 27.74 20.11
CA ASN A 22 -8.88 26.95 20.55
C ASN A 22 -8.63 25.73 19.63
N THR A 23 -9.69 25.07 19.17
CA THR A 23 -9.61 23.93 18.25
C THR A 23 -9.18 24.39 16.86
N LEU A 24 -9.65 25.54 16.39
CA LEU A 24 -9.23 26.15 15.14
C LEU A 24 -7.73 26.47 15.16
N GLN A 25 -7.24 27.08 16.24
CA GLN A 25 -5.82 27.40 16.38
C GLN A 25 -4.94 26.14 16.39
N ALA A 26 -5.37 25.09 17.11
CA ALA A 26 -4.69 23.81 17.13
C ALA A 26 -4.68 23.16 15.73
N PHE A 27 -5.83 23.13 15.06
CA PHE A 27 -6.00 22.62 13.70
C PHE A 27 -5.07 23.34 12.70
N GLU A 28 -5.05 24.66 12.69
CA GLU A 28 -4.18 25.45 11.82
C GLU A 28 -2.69 25.25 12.12
N THR A 29 -2.33 25.15 13.40
CA THR A 29 -0.95 24.89 13.83
C THR A 29 -0.47 23.53 13.34
N GLU A 30 -1.30 22.49 13.54
CA GLU A 30 -0.98 21.12 13.11
C GLU A 30 -0.94 21.00 11.58
N LEU A 31 -1.88 21.63 10.88
CA LEU A 31 -1.95 21.66 9.41
C LEU A 31 -0.68 22.29 8.81
N CYS A 32 -0.12 23.33 9.46
CA CYS A 32 1.08 24.03 9.00
C CYS A 32 2.38 23.24 9.23
N THR A 33 2.36 22.18 10.05
CA THR A 33 3.60 21.47 10.41
C THR A 33 4.09 20.46 9.36
N ASP A 34 3.27 20.01 8.41
CA ASP A 34 3.56 18.92 7.46
C ASP A 34 4.06 17.57 8.08
N ILE A 35 4.32 17.52 9.38
CA ILE A 35 4.80 16.35 10.16
C ILE A 35 3.82 15.17 10.02
N GLY A 36 2.52 15.48 9.88
CA GLY A 36 1.47 14.48 9.68
C GLY A 36 1.65 13.63 8.42
N LYS A 37 2.16 14.19 7.32
CA LYS A 37 2.29 13.48 6.03
C LYS A 37 3.36 12.38 6.09
N GLY A 38 4.57 12.72 6.57
CA GLY A 38 5.64 11.73 6.77
C GLY A 38 5.24 10.64 7.78
N PHE A 39 4.58 11.05 8.87
CA PHE A 39 4.08 10.11 9.88
C PHE A 39 2.97 9.18 9.34
N GLN A 40 2.15 9.64 8.39
CA GLN A 40 1.19 8.79 7.69
C GLN A 40 1.87 7.76 6.79
N VAL A 41 2.94 8.13 6.07
CA VAL A 41 3.72 7.19 5.25
C VAL A 41 4.32 6.07 6.11
N ASP A 42 4.93 6.41 7.26
CA ASP A 42 5.50 5.42 8.17
C ASP A 42 4.44 4.45 8.71
N LYS A 43 3.25 4.95 9.09
CA LYS A 43 2.13 4.10 9.52
C LYS A 43 1.66 3.15 8.43
N ILE A 44 1.61 3.60 7.17
CA ILE A 44 1.22 2.74 6.03
C ILE A 44 2.27 1.65 5.81
N LEU A 45 3.55 2.00 5.85
CA LEU A 45 4.65 1.04 5.76
C LEU A 45 4.58 0.01 6.89
N ASP A 46 4.30 0.44 8.12
CA ASP A 46 4.15 -0.47 9.25
C ASP A 46 2.93 -1.38 9.11
N LEU A 47 1.79 -0.86 8.66
CA LEU A 47 0.62 -1.70 8.36
C LEU A 47 0.97 -2.77 7.33
N ILE A 48 1.64 -2.43 6.23
CA ILE A 48 1.98 -3.38 5.17
C ILE A 48 3.03 -4.39 5.65
N PHE A 49 4.21 -3.90 6.06
CA PHE A 49 5.40 -4.71 6.24
C PHE A 49 5.58 -5.24 7.66
N SER A 50 4.97 -4.62 8.67
CA SER A 50 5.10 -5.01 10.07
C SER A 50 3.83 -5.70 10.60
N VAL A 51 2.66 -5.51 9.96
CA VAL A 51 1.38 -6.09 10.41
C VAL A 51 0.79 -7.07 9.39
N TYR A 52 0.42 -6.62 8.19
CA TYR A 52 -0.40 -7.42 7.28
C TYR A 52 0.38 -8.56 6.63
N ILE A 53 1.61 -8.32 6.19
CA ILE A 53 2.48 -9.38 5.66
C ILE A 53 2.84 -10.38 6.78
N PRO A 54 3.43 -9.96 7.92
CA PRO A 54 3.90 -10.91 8.93
C PRO A 54 2.79 -11.69 9.65
N LYS A 55 1.58 -11.13 9.74
CA LYS A 55 0.43 -11.77 10.39
C LYS A 55 -0.51 -12.46 9.40
N PHE A 56 -0.12 -12.61 8.14
CA PHE A 56 -0.89 -13.27 7.09
C PHE A 56 -2.31 -12.69 6.89
N GLN A 57 -2.45 -11.36 6.96
CA GLN A 57 -3.73 -10.66 6.80
C GLN A 57 -3.96 -10.22 5.35
N ALA A 58 -4.03 -11.20 4.44
CA ALA A 58 -4.21 -10.99 3.00
C ALA A 58 -5.37 -10.06 2.63
N GLU A 59 -6.54 -10.29 3.23
CA GLU A 59 -7.74 -9.49 2.95
C GLU A 59 -7.55 -8.01 3.26
N LYS A 60 -6.95 -7.69 4.41
CA LYS A 60 -6.66 -6.31 4.82
C LYS A 60 -5.60 -5.67 3.93
N LEU A 61 -4.61 -6.45 3.49
CA LEU A 61 -3.58 -5.97 2.57
C LEU A 61 -4.18 -5.59 1.21
N VAL A 62 -4.96 -6.50 0.61
CA VAL A 62 -5.62 -6.27 -0.69
C VAL A 62 -6.64 -5.13 -0.57
N GLY A 63 -7.40 -5.07 0.53
CA GLY A 63 -8.35 -4.00 0.82
C GLY A 63 -7.67 -2.63 0.89
N LEU A 64 -6.53 -2.53 1.60
CA LEU A 64 -5.75 -1.29 1.69
C LEU A 64 -5.24 -0.83 0.32
N LEU A 65 -4.67 -1.74 -0.48
CA LEU A 65 -4.16 -1.40 -1.82
C LEU A 65 -5.30 -1.02 -2.79
N SER A 66 -6.45 -1.67 -2.67
CA SER A 66 -7.65 -1.34 -3.45
C SER A 66 -8.22 0.02 -3.08
N PHE A 67 -8.24 0.36 -1.79
CA PHE A 67 -8.62 1.69 -1.31
C PHE A 67 -7.73 2.79 -1.92
N PHE A 68 -6.40 2.65 -1.88
CA PHE A 68 -5.52 3.64 -2.49
C PHE A 68 -5.72 3.77 -4.00
N LYS A 69 -5.93 2.66 -4.72
CA LYS A 69 -6.26 2.71 -6.15
C LYS A 69 -7.56 3.50 -6.42
N GLN A 70 -8.58 3.33 -5.58
CA GLN A 70 -9.83 4.09 -5.70
C GLN A 70 -9.59 5.58 -5.46
N CYS A 71 -8.84 5.95 -4.41
CA CYS A 71 -8.47 7.35 -4.14
C CYS A 71 -7.74 8.01 -5.31
N PHE A 72 -6.79 7.31 -5.95
CA PHE A 72 -6.03 7.84 -7.08
C PHE A 72 -6.81 7.81 -8.40
N SER A 73 -7.78 6.90 -8.54
CA SER A 73 -8.65 6.88 -9.73
C SER A 73 -9.56 8.11 -9.77
N SER A 74 -9.95 8.64 -8.60
CA SER A 74 -10.73 9.88 -8.53
C SER A 74 -9.94 11.15 -8.87
N SER A 75 -8.61 11.14 -8.75
CA SER A 75 -7.77 12.32 -9.06
C SER A 75 -7.39 12.45 -10.55
N SER A 76 -7.84 11.54 -11.43
CA SER A 76 -7.48 11.45 -12.86
C SER A 76 -5.97 11.20 -13.13
N GLU A 77 -5.20 10.85 -12.11
CA GLU A 77 -3.75 10.64 -12.22
C GLU A 77 -3.42 9.19 -12.56
N THR A 78 -3.63 8.85 -13.83
CA THR A 78 -3.38 7.51 -14.39
C THR A 78 -1.97 6.99 -14.11
N VAL A 79 -0.98 7.89 -13.98
CA VAL A 79 0.42 7.56 -13.66
C VAL A 79 0.56 6.95 -12.26
N TYR A 80 -0.11 7.51 -11.25
CA TYR A 80 -0.04 6.99 -9.88
C TYR A 80 -0.79 5.67 -9.73
N VAL A 81 -1.93 5.52 -10.40
CA VAL A 81 -2.66 4.24 -10.44
C VAL A 81 -1.80 3.14 -11.08
N ASN A 82 -1.12 3.44 -12.18
CA ASN A 82 -0.23 2.49 -12.85
C ASN A 82 0.98 2.14 -11.98
N THR A 83 1.57 3.12 -11.30
CA THR A 83 2.72 2.90 -10.41
C THR A 83 2.31 2.08 -9.18
N LEU A 84 1.18 2.41 -8.55
CA LEU A 84 0.62 1.62 -7.46
C LEU A 84 0.31 0.19 -7.90
N SER A 85 -0.20 -0.03 -9.11
CA SER A 85 -0.49 -1.38 -9.61
C SER A 85 0.78 -2.24 -9.72
N LYS A 86 1.91 -1.66 -10.13
CA LYS A 86 3.22 -2.34 -10.15
C LYS A 86 3.74 -2.64 -8.75
N LEU A 87 3.57 -1.70 -7.82
CA LEU A 87 3.93 -1.88 -6.41
C LEU A 87 3.04 -2.92 -5.74
N GLU A 88 1.73 -2.91 -5.99
CA GLU A 88 0.78 -3.92 -5.52
C GLU A 88 1.24 -5.31 -5.91
N VAL A 89 1.58 -5.55 -7.18
CA VAL A 89 2.11 -6.85 -7.62
C VAL A 89 3.32 -7.26 -6.79
N SER A 90 4.26 -6.34 -6.55
CA SER A 90 5.47 -6.62 -5.79
C SER A 90 5.19 -6.87 -4.30
N ILE A 91 4.26 -6.12 -3.70
CA ILE A 91 3.81 -6.29 -2.31
C ILE A 91 3.11 -7.65 -2.13
N LEU A 92 2.24 -8.04 -3.07
CA LEU A 92 1.56 -9.33 -3.04
C LEU A 92 2.55 -10.49 -3.24
N ARG A 93 3.55 -10.34 -4.11
CA ARG A 93 4.67 -11.28 -4.23
C ARG A 93 5.45 -11.38 -2.91
N CYS A 94 5.69 -10.25 -2.23
CA CYS A 94 6.35 -10.23 -0.92
C CYS A 94 5.55 -10.99 0.14
N TYR A 95 4.22 -10.83 0.16
CA TYR A 95 3.33 -11.59 1.04
C TYR A 95 3.48 -13.10 0.82
N ILE A 96 3.45 -13.54 -0.44
CA ILE A 96 3.56 -14.95 -0.80
C ILE A 96 4.92 -15.52 -0.38
N VAL A 97 6.01 -14.80 -0.71
CA VAL A 97 7.37 -15.22 -0.33
C VAL A 97 7.51 -15.33 1.18
N HIS A 98 6.99 -14.35 1.93
CA HIS A 98 7.02 -14.40 3.39
C HIS A 98 6.28 -15.63 3.94
N ALA A 99 5.08 -15.91 3.42
CA ALA A 99 4.31 -17.11 3.80
C ALA A 99 5.06 -18.41 3.47
N VAL A 100 5.73 -18.49 2.32
CA VAL A 100 6.58 -19.65 1.97
C VAL A 100 7.76 -19.77 2.94
N GLN A 101 8.48 -18.68 3.22
CA GLN A 101 9.63 -18.68 4.15
C GLN A 101 9.23 -19.07 5.57
N SER A 102 8.03 -18.68 6.01
CA SER A 102 7.47 -19.05 7.32
C SER A 102 6.85 -20.46 7.35
N GLY A 103 6.94 -21.24 6.27
CA GLY A 103 6.33 -22.57 6.17
C GLY A 103 4.79 -22.56 6.11
N ARG A 104 4.17 -21.39 5.96
CA ARG A 104 2.72 -21.17 5.92
C ARG A 104 2.16 -21.26 4.51
N LYS A 105 2.36 -22.42 3.87
CA LYS A 105 1.84 -22.72 2.54
C LYS A 105 0.30 -22.69 2.49
N ASP A 106 -0.36 -23.01 3.60
CA ASP A 106 -1.80 -22.86 3.80
C ASP A 106 -2.26 -21.42 3.48
N LYS A 107 -1.51 -20.42 3.94
CA LYS A 107 -1.82 -19.01 3.70
C LYS A 107 -1.59 -18.54 2.28
N VAL A 108 -0.70 -19.20 1.54
CA VAL A 108 -0.52 -18.96 0.10
C VAL A 108 -1.73 -19.50 -0.68
N VAL A 109 -2.18 -20.71 -0.35
CA VAL A 109 -3.35 -21.32 -1.00
C VAL A 109 -4.62 -20.53 -0.69
N GLU A 110 -4.82 -20.12 0.58
CA GLU A 110 -5.93 -19.25 0.99
C GLU A 110 -5.93 -17.93 0.23
N PHE A 111 -4.76 -17.27 0.12
CA PHE A 111 -4.60 -16.03 -0.64
C PHE A 111 -5.04 -16.18 -2.11
N PHE A 112 -4.58 -17.25 -2.78
CA PHE A 112 -4.96 -17.51 -4.16
C PHE A 112 -6.41 -17.96 -4.31
N GLY A 113 -6.99 -18.65 -3.32
CA GLY A 113 -8.42 -18.97 -3.30
C GLY A 113 -9.31 -17.72 -3.25
N MET A 114 -8.88 -16.70 -2.51
CA MET A 114 -9.62 -15.44 -2.38
C MET A 114 -9.43 -14.49 -3.56
N ASN A 115 -8.19 -14.36 -4.07
CA ASN A 115 -7.81 -13.30 -5.01
C ASN A 115 -7.42 -13.82 -6.40
N GLY A 116 -7.30 -15.13 -6.58
CA GLY A 116 -6.63 -15.72 -7.74
C GLY A 116 -7.28 -15.40 -9.09
N ASN A 117 -8.61 -15.40 -9.16
CA ASN A 117 -9.33 -15.08 -10.39
C ASN A 117 -9.05 -13.66 -10.88
N ASP A 118 -9.06 -12.70 -9.97
CA ASP A 118 -8.75 -11.29 -10.26
C ASP A 118 -7.28 -11.12 -10.67
N LEU A 119 -6.35 -11.80 -9.99
CA LEU A 119 -4.92 -11.76 -10.35
C LEU A 119 -4.65 -12.31 -11.75
N LEU A 120 -5.29 -13.42 -12.13
CA LEU A 120 -5.13 -14.04 -13.44
C LEU A 120 -5.72 -13.18 -14.57
N GLN A 121 -6.82 -12.47 -14.32
CA GLN A 121 -7.40 -11.54 -15.29
C GLN A 121 -6.50 -10.32 -15.51
N ARG A 122 -5.77 -9.88 -14.47
CA ARG A 122 -4.89 -8.71 -14.55
C ARG A 122 -3.55 -9.00 -15.22
N SER A 123 -2.97 -10.18 -15.01
CA SER A 123 -1.68 -10.52 -15.61
C SER A 123 -1.42 -12.02 -15.68
N ASN A 124 -1.02 -12.48 -16.86
CA ASN A 124 -0.58 -13.86 -17.11
C ASN A 124 0.68 -14.24 -16.31
N GLU A 125 1.43 -13.26 -15.77
CA GLU A 125 2.61 -13.53 -14.95
C GLU A 125 2.27 -14.28 -13.66
N TRP A 126 1.05 -14.09 -13.14
CA TRP A 126 0.61 -14.76 -11.92
C TRP A 126 0.47 -16.27 -12.07
N SER A 127 0.21 -16.78 -13.28
CA SER A 127 0.04 -18.21 -13.55
C SER A 127 1.17 -19.07 -12.98
N SER A 128 2.41 -18.61 -13.14
CA SER A 128 3.59 -19.31 -12.62
C SER A 128 3.68 -19.26 -11.09
N TRP A 129 3.17 -18.21 -10.46
CA TRP A 129 3.15 -18.05 -9.00
C TRP A 129 2.17 -18.99 -8.30
N PHE A 130 1.11 -19.48 -8.97
CA PHE A 130 0.22 -20.49 -8.39
C PHE A 130 0.93 -21.81 -8.09
N ALA A 131 2.05 -22.10 -8.76
CA ALA A 131 2.86 -23.29 -8.51
C ALA A 131 3.76 -23.16 -7.26
N ILE A 132 4.03 -21.93 -6.78
CA ILE A 132 5.03 -21.67 -5.74
C ILE A 132 4.83 -22.45 -4.43
N PRO A 133 3.62 -22.68 -3.87
CA PRO A 133 3.48 -23.48 -2.64
C PRO A 133 3.86 -24.95 -2.85
N TYR A 134 3.83 -25.46 -4.08
CA TYR A 134 4.11 -26.85 -4.41
C TYR A 134 5.57 -27.10 -4.80
N ILE A 135 6.36 -26.05 -5.02
CA ILE A 135 7.79 -26.15 -5.29
C ILE A 135 8.53 -26.46 -3.97
N LYS A 136 9.47 -27.41 -4.01
CA LYS A 136 10.22 -27.83 -2.81
C LYS A 136 11.09 -26.71 -2.24
N ASN A 137 11.90 -26.06 -3.09
CA ASN A 137 12.83 -24.99 -2.71
C ASN A 137 12.70 -23.78 -3.66
N PRO A 138 11.67 -22.94 -3.51
CA PRO A 138 11.46 -21.81 -4.41
C PRO A 138 12.61 -20.79 -4.40
N SER A 139 13.37 -20.68 -3.31
CA SER A 139 14.54 -19.80 -3.24
C SER A 139 15.70 -20.20 -4.16
N LEU A 140 15.75 -21.46 -4.60
CA LEU A 140 16.77 -21.94 -5.54
C LEU A 140 16.29 -21.87 -7.00
N ASP A 141 15.00 -21.72 -7.23
CA ASP A 141 14.41 -21.64 -8.55
C ASP A 141 14.81 -20.32 -9.23
N ALA A 142 15.28 -20.39 -10.48
CA ALA A 142 15.76 -19.22 -11.21
C ALA A 142 14.70 -18.12 -11.36
N GLN A 143 13.43 -18.49 -11.42
CA GLN A 143 12.32 -17.57 -11.55
C GLN A 143 12.01 -16.84 -10.24
N PHE A 144 12.13 -17.53 -9.09
CA PHE A 144 11.69 -17.00 -7.81
C PHE A 144 12.83 -16.47 -6.93
N ARG A 145 14.07 -16.94 -7.14
CA ARG A 145 15.23 -16.66 -6.29
C ARG A 145 15.39 -15.18 -5.92
N VAL A 146 15.20 -14.27 -6.88
CA VAL A 146 15.36 -12.82 -6.65
C VAL A 146 14.42 -12.30 -5.55
N TYR A 147 13.20 -12.83 -5.46
CA TYR A 147 12.20 -12.38 -4.50
C TYR A 147 12.49 -12.84 -3.06
N PHE A 148 13.38 -13.83 -2.89
CA PHE A 148 13.83 -14.30 -1.58
C PHE A 148 15.05 -13.52 -1.07
N SER A 149 15.60 -12.59 -1.85
CA SER A 149 16.77 -11.82 -1.44
C SER A 149 16.40 -10.64 -0.54
N LYS A 150 17.34 -10.27 0.34
CA LYS A 150 17.17 -9.13 1.24
C LYS A 150 17.16 -7.82 0.46
N GLU A 151 17.97 -7.74 -0.58
CA GLU A 151 18.12 -6.58 -1.45
C GLU A 151 16.81 -6.26 -2.16
N TRP A 152 16.11 -7.29 -2.66
CA TRP A 152 14.80 -7.10 -3.29
C TRP A 152 13.76 -6.59 -2.29
N TYR A 153 13.73 -7.18 -1.08
CA TYR A 153 12.83 -6.74 -0.02
C TYR A 153 13.06 -5.28 0.39
N GLU A 154 14.32 -4.89 0.58
CA GLU A 154 14.69 -3.52 0.94
C GLU A 154 14.38 -2.54 -0.19
N ALA A 155 14.66 -2.91 -1.44
CA ALA A 155 14.31 -2.11 -2.61
C ALA A 155 12.80 -1.92 -2.74
N LEU A 156 12.00 -2.97 -2.48
CA LEU A 156 10.54 -2.86 -2.47
C LEU A 156 10.08 -1.90 -1.37
N ARG A 157 10.58 -2.07 -0.14
CA ARG A 157 10.18 -1.25 1.01
C ARG A 157 10.54 0.23 0.81
N LEU A 158 11.70 0.50 0.23
CA LEU A 158 12.11 1.85 -0.18
C LEU A 158 11.22 2.39 -1.31
N SER A 159 10.90 1.59 -2.31
CA SER A 159 10.03 2.01 -3.43
C SER A 159 8.62 2.38 -2.95
N VAL A 160 8.06 1.60 -2.02
CA VAL A 160 6.76 1.88 -1.40
C VAL A 160 6.82 3.17 -0.58
N ARG A 161 7.88 3.35 0.22
CA ARG A 161 8.10 4.59 0.97
C ARG A 161 8.15 5.78 0.02
N ASN A 162 8.99 5.72 -1.01
CA ASN A 162 9.17 6.82 -1.96
C ASN A 162 7.88 7.15 -2.69
N PHE A 163 7.12 6.13 -3.10
CA PHE A 163 5.82 6.34 -3.76
C PHE A 163 4.82 7.05 -2.86
N PHE A 164 4.64 6.59 -1.63
CA PHE A 164 3.72 7.25 -0.70
C PHE A 164 4.24 8.62 -0.27
N SER A 165 5.55 8.79 -0.06
CA SER A 165 6.15 10.11 0.16
C SER A 165 5.92 11.04 -1.02
N GLU A 166 6.04 10.58 -2.26
CA GLU A 166 5.76 11.39 -3.44
C GLU A 166 4.27 11.78 -3.50
N ILE A 167 3.37 10.85 -3.20
CA ILE A 167 1.94 11.15 -3.18
C ILE A 167 1.58 12.11 -2.05
N PHE A 168 2.13 11.94 -0.85
CA PHE A 168 1.73 12.71 0.33
C PHE A 168 2.57 13.98 0.53
N ASN A 169 3.80 14.06 0.02
CA ASN A 169 4.67 15.24 0.07
C ASN A 169 4.69 15.99 -1.27
N GLY A 170 4.68 15.26 -2.38
CA GLY A 170 4.53 15.81 -3.74
C GLY A 170 3.08 16.20 -4.07
N THR A 171 2.15 16.03 -3.13
CA THR A 171 0.85 16.72 -3.15
C THR A 171 1.05 18.24 -2.92
N HIS A 172 1.56 18.89 -3.96
CA HIS A 172 0.97 20.12 -4.50
C HIS A 172 -0.28 19.82 -5.37
N ILE A 173 -0.85 18.62 -5.23
CA ILE A 173 -2.04 18.15 -5.93
C ILE A 173 -3.01 17.56 -4.90
N LEU A 174 -3.54 18.40 -4.03
CA LEU A 174 -4.97 18.46 -3.79
C LEU A 174 -5.24 19.77 -3.10
#